data_AF-A0A9Q6EMS7-F1
#
_entry.id   AF-A0A9Q6EMS7-F1
#
_cell.length_a   1.000
_cell.length_b   1.000
_cell.length_c   1.000
_cell.angle_alpha   90.00
_cell.angle_beta   90.00
_cell.angle_gamma   90.00
#
_symmetry.space_group_name_H-M   'P 1'
#
loop_
_entity.id
_entity.type
_entity.pdbx_description
1 polymer ?
#
loop_
_entity_poly.entity_id
_entity_poly.type
_entity_poly.pdbx_seq_one_letter_code
_entity_poly.pdbx_strand_id
1 'polypeptide(L)' 'MNRCSQEKRLRRQNTILAAKNFLAEMAKDASSENLRFIADNVGEIALFWHLIQNPEEISSLELKI' A
#
# COMPACT_ATOMS: atom_id res chain seq x y z
N MET A 1 -17.50 15.00 14.98
CA MET A 1 -16.31 14.97 14.11
C MET A 1 -15.96 13.53 13.77
N ASN A 2 -15.96 13.20 12.47
CA ASN A 2 -16.10 11.85 11.91
C ASN A 2 -14.84 10.97 12.07
N ARG A 3 -14.76 10.18 13.16
CA ARG A 3 -13.70 9.17 13.36
C ARG A 3 -13.57 8.19 12.19
N CYS A 4 -14.71 7.77 11.62
CA CYS A 4 -14.75 6.85 10.48
C CYS A 4 -14.08 7.40 9.20
N SER A 5 -14.11 8.72 8.99
CA SER A 5 -13.45 9.36 7.83
C SER A 5 -11.92 9.37 7.98
N GLN A 6 -11.41 9.54 9.20
CA GLN A 6 -9.97 9.45 9.46
C GLN A 6 -9.46 8.02 9.38
N GLU A 7 -10.19 7.04 9.93
CA GLU A 7 -9.80 5.63 9.86
C GLU A 7 -9.71 5.12 8.42
N LYS A 8 -10.68 5.49 7.56
CA LYS A 8 -10.64 5.15 6.12
C LYS A 8 -9.44 5.78 5.42
N ARG A 9 -9.14 7.04 5.72
CA ARG A 9 -7.97 7.75 5.16
C ARG A 9 -6.66 7.12 5.61
N LEU A 10 -6.54 6.76 6.89
CA LEU A 10 -5.36 6.09 7.45
C LEU A 10 -5.16 4.69 6.85
N ARG A 11 -6.22 3.89 6.69
CA ARG A 11 -6.16 2.57 6.03
C ARG A 11 -5.70 2.69 4.57
N ARG A 12 -6.20 3.71 3.86
CA ARG A 12 -5.79 3.98 2.47
C ARG A 12 -4.32 4.40 2.39
N GLN A 13 -3.88 5.31 3.26
CA GLN A 13 -2.46 5.70 3.35
C GLN A 13 -1.55 4.52 3.68
N ASN A 14 -1.93 3.69 4.65
CA ASN A 14 -1.16 2.50 5.02
C ASN A 14 -1.06 1.52 3.85
N THR A 15 -2.13 1.36 3.09
CA THR A 15 -2.17 0.49 1.90
C THR A 15 -1.25 1.01 0.78
N ILE A 16 -1.24 2.33 0.53
CA ILE A 16 -0.33 2.95 -0.45
C ILE A 16 1.12 2.77 -0.03
N LEU A 17 1.44 2.99 1.26
CA LEU A 17 2.78 2.79 1.80
C LEU A 17 3.24 1.33 1.72
N ALA A 18 2.35 0.39 2.03
CA ALA A 18 2.62 -1.03 1.91
C ALA A 18 2.90 -1.44 0.46
N ALA A 19 2.11 -0.98 -0.50
CA ALA A 19 2.33 -1.26 -1.93
C ALA A 19 3.70 -0.76 -2.40
N LYS A 20 4.08 0.46 -1.99
CA LYS A 20 5.40 1.05 -2.28
C LYS A 20 6.54 0.23 -1.67
N ASN A 21 6.42 -0.16 -0.41
CA ASN A 21 7.41 -1.00 0.25
C ASN A 21 7.51 -2.38 -0.40
N PHE A 22 6.39 -2.98 -0.79
CA PHE A 22 6.36 -4.27 -1.48
C PHE A 22 7.11 -4.21 -2.81
N LEU A 23 6.89 -3.17 -3.62
CA LEU A 23 7.60 -2.95 -4.88
C LEU A 23 9.09 -2.70 -4.67
N ALA A 24 9.45 -1.90 -3.67
CA ALA A 24 10.85 -1.62 -3.34
C ALA A 24 11.59 -2.88 -2.88
N GLU A 25 10.94 -3.74 -2.08
CA GLU A 25 11.52 -4.99 -1.60
C GLU A 25 11.57 -6.04 -2.73
N MET A 26 10.58 -6.09 -3.63
CA MET A 26 10.69 -6.91 -4.86
C MET A 26 11.88 -6.49 -5.73
N ALA A 27 12.12 -5.18 -5.87
CA ALA A 27 13.27 -4.68 -6.63
C ALA A 27 14.63 -5.02 -5.98
N LYS A 28 14.64 -5.39 -4.69
CA LYS A 28 15.83 -5.77 -3.92
C LYS A 28 15.97 -7.29 -3.77
N ASP A 29 15.20 -8.07 -4.54
CA ASP A 29 15.17 -9.53 -4.47
C ASP A 29 14.82 -10.04 -3.05
N ALA A 30 13.93 -9.34 -2.36
CA ALA A 30 13.53 -9.72 -1.01
C ALA A 30 12.82 -11.08 -0.99
N SER A 31 13.06 -11.83 0.09
CA SER A 31 12.42 -13.13 0.31
C SER A 31 10.90 -13.05 0.29
N SER A 32 10.26 -14.11 -0.21
CA SER A 32 8.81 -14.26 -0.27
C SER A 32 8.12 -14.08 1.10
N GLU A 33 8.82 -14.40 2.19
CA GLU A 33 8.33 -14.18 3.57
C GLU A 33 8.18 -12.69 3.89
N ASN A 34 9.16 -11.86 3.51
CA ASN A 34 9.13 -10.42 3.74
C ASN A 34 8.03 -9.74 2.91
N LEU A 35 7.90 -10.16 1.65
CA LEU A 35 6.82 -9.72 0.77
C LEU A 35 5.43 -10.11 1.31
N ARG A 36 5.30 -11.33 1.85
CA ARG A 36 4.07 -11.82 2.47
C ARG A 36 3.72 -11.04 3.74
N PHE A 37 4.71 -10.70 4.57
CA PHE A 37 4.51 -9.88 5.75
C PHE A 37 3.93 -8.50 5.40
N ILE A 38 4.44 -7.87 4.33
CA ILE A 38 3.93 -6.58 3.86
C ILE A 38 2.49 -6.72 3.35
N ALA A 39 2.18 -7.77 2.59
CA ALA A 39 0.85 -8.00 2.03
C ALA A 39 -0.21 -8.36 3.10
N ASP A 40 0.17 -9.01 4.20
CA ASP A 40 -0.74 -9.42 5.28
C ASP A 40 -1.23 -8.22 6.12
N ASN A 41 -0.42 -7.15 6.20
CA ASN A 41 -0.68 -5.98 7.04
C ASN A 41 -1.49 -4.85 6.34
N VAL A 42 -2.03 -5.10 5.14
CA VAL A 42 -2.70 -4.07 4.35
C VAL A 42 -4.18 -3.89 4.74
N GLY A 43 -4.61 -2.63 4.83
CA GLY A 43 -5.99 -2.30 5.19
C GLY A 43 -7.00 -2.48 4.04
N GLU A 44 -6.53 -2.40 2.79
CA GLU A 44 -7.34 -2.58 1.58
C GLU A 44 -6.59 -3.44 0.53
N ILE A 45 -6.80 -4.75 0.58
CA ILE A 45 -6.12 -5.72 -0.29
C ILE A 45 -6.36 -5.44 -1.79
N ALA A 46 -7.56 -5.02 -2.17
CA ALA A 46 -7.88 -4.71 -3.58
C ALA A 46 -7.06 -3.53 -4.10
N LEU A 47 -6.95 -2.45 -3.31
CA LEU A 47 -6.15 -1.29 -3.67
C LEU A 47 -4.65 -1.65 -3.69
N PHE A 48 -4.20 -2.48 -2.75
CA PHE A 48 -2.81 -2.95 -2.71
C PHE A 48 -2.38 -3.62 -4.01
N TRP A 49 -3.11 -4.64 -4.48
CA TRP A 49 -2.77 -5.34 -5.73
C TRP A 49 -2.90 -4.45 -6.96
N HIS A 50 -3.90 -3.56 -6.98
CA HIS A 50 -4.05 -2.56 -8.04
C HIS A 50 -2.80 -1.67 -8.16
N LEU A 51 -2.24 -1.20 -7.04
CA LEU A 51 -1.04 -0.37 -7.02
C LEU A 51 0.24 -1.13 -7.36
N ILE A 52 0.31 -2.42 -7.05
CA ILE A 52 1.43 -3.26 -7.49
C ILE A 52 1.42 -3.41 -9.02
N GLN A 53 0.25 -3.57 -9.63
CA GLN A 53 0.11 -3.65 -11.09
C GLN A 53 0.28 -2.28 -11.77
N ASN A 54 -0.01 -1.18 -11.07
CA ASN A 54 0.04 0.19 -11.60
C ASN A 54 0.85 1.09 -10.65
N PRO A 55 2.18 0.90 -10.55
CA PRO A 55 3.02 1.62 -9.59
C PRO A 55 3.06 3.14 -9.84
N GLU A 56 2.81 3.58 -11.07
CA GLU A 56 2.70 5.00 -11.44
C GLU A 56 1.55 5.73 -10.74
N GLU A 57 0.49 5.01 -10.35
CA GLU A 57 -0.65 5.58 -9.63
C GLU A 57 -0.33 5.90 -8.17
N ILE A 58 0.71 5.28 -7.60
CA ILE A 58 1.16 5.55 -6.22
C ILE A 58 1.53 7.03 -6.07
N SER A 59 2.34 7.57 -6.98
CA SER A 59 2.74 8.99 -6.96
C SER A 59 1.54 9.93 -7.10
N SER A 60 0.56 9.56 -7.92
CA SER A 60 -0.67 10.33 -8.12
C SER A 60 -1.60 10.32 -6.90
N LEU A 61 -1.57 9.24 -6.12
CA LEU A 61 -2.36 9.10 -4.90
C LEU A 61 -1.68 9.76 -3.69
N GLU A 62 -0.36 9.71 -3.58
CA GLU A 62 0.40 10.43 -2.53
C GLU A 62 0.17 11.95 -2.63
N LEU A 63 0.06 12.51 -3.84
CA LEU A 63 -0.21 13.93 -4.07
C LEU A 63 -1.63 14.39 -3.69
N LYS A 64 -2.57 13.45 -3.49
CA LYS A 64 -3.99 13.75 -3.20
C LYS A 64 -4.34 13.61 -1.71
N ILE A 65 -3.36 13.31 -0.86
CA ILE A 65 -3.54 13.11 0.58
C ILE A 65 -3.02 14.34 1.33
#